data_AF-A0A6P2GQC6-F1
#
_entry.id   AF-A0A6P2GQC6-F1
#
_cell.length_a   1.000
_cell.length_b   1.000
_cell.length_c   1.000
_cell.angle_alpha   90.00
_cell.angle_beta   90.00
_cell.angle_gamma   90.00
#
_symmetry.space_group_name_H-M   'P 1'
#
loop_
_entity.id
_entity.type
_entity.pdbx_description
1 polymer ?
#
loop_
_entity_poly.entity_id
_entity_poly.type
_entity_poly.pdbx_seq_one_letter_code
_entity_poly.pdbx_strand_id
1 'polypeptide(L)'
;MGYGAFMSVTNNRSTAVKTFVTDVNCMYENGGDGSHLEYFDNLLIGANSHYPDSGRVYIEAKNSGSCFFESAKFRLKVTDNSNGAIIGTVSFSDSDANWNVASNTNPDVLNVNIDNSGHQATITVTVAAS
;
A
#
# COMPACT_ATOMS: atom_id res chain seq x y z
N MET A 1 -18.44 10.04 0.91
CA MET A 1 -17.22 10.13 0.08
C MET A 1 -16.25 9.10 0.62
N GLY A 2 -15.43 8.48 -0.23
CA GLY A 2 -14.41 7.55 0.22
C GLY A 2 -13.40 8.26 1.12
N TYR A 3 -12.75 7.52 2.02
CA TYR A 3 -11.63 8.07 2.79
C TYR A 3 -10.32 7.71 2.10
N GLY A 4 -9.68 8.73 1.53
CA GLY A 4 -8.42 8.57 0.80
C GLY A 4 -7.21 8.50 1.71
N ALA A 5 -6.12 7.95 1.17
CA ALA A 5 -4.81 7.92 1.79
C ALA A 5 -3.72 8.32 0.79
N PHE A 6 -2.68 8.97 1.28
CA PHE A 6 -1.42 9.13 0.57
C PHE A 6 -0.45 8.02 0.95
N MET A 7 -0.07 7.20 -0.02
CA MET A 7 0.78 6.03 0.15
C MET A 7 2.19 6.24 -0.41
N SER A 8 3.18 5.68 0.29
CA SER A 8 4.56 5.54 -0.19
C SER A 8 5.19 4.24 0.32
N VAL A 9 6.16 3.70 -0.42
CA VAL A 9 6.92 2.51 -0.04
C VAL A 9 8.41 2.82 -0.07
N THR A 10 9.11 2.53 1.02
CA THR A 10 10.56 2.71 1.16
C THR A 10 11.24 1.35 1.26
N ASN A 11 12.29 1.15 0.47
CA ASN A 11 13.15 -0.03 0.51
C ASN A 11 14.52 0.33 1.10
N ASN A 12 14.77 -0.06 2.36
CA ASN A 12 16.07 0.13 3.01
C ASN A 12 17.02 -1.06 2.82
N ARG A 13 16.67 -2.03 1.95
CA ARG A 13 17.56 -3.16 1.64
C ARG A 13 18.65 -2.74 0.68
N SER A 14 19.75 -3.49 0.72
CA SER A 14 20.86 -3.39 -0.23
C SER A 14 20.53 -3.99 -1.61
N THR A 15 19.39 -4.68 -1.74
CA THR A 15 18.86 -5.24 -3.00
C THR A 15 17.53 -4.59 -3.38
N ALA A 16 17.22 -4.59 -4.67
CA ALA A 16 15.93 -4.12 -5.16
C ALA A 16 14.80 -5.09 -4.77
N VAL A 17 13.61 -4.55 -4.55
CA VAL A 17 12.40 -5.32 -4.26
C VAL A 17 11.34 -5.07 -5.31
N LYS A 18 10.44 -6.03 -5.48
CA LYS A 18 9.20 -5.84 -6.24
C LYS A 18 7.99 -5.82 -5.33
N THR A 19 7.05 -4.95 -5.62
CA THR A 19 5.74 -4.96 -4.97
C THR A 19 4.66 -5.44 -5.93
N PHE A 20 3.63 -6.08 -5.37
CA PHE A 20 2.45 -6.51 -6.11
C PHE A 20 1.21 -6.16 -5.30
N VAL A 21 0.21 -5.61 -5.97
CA VAL A 21 -1.10 -5.33 -5.37
C VAL A 21 -2.01 -6.51 -5.67
N THR A 22 -2.61 -7.10 -4.64
CA THR A 22 -3.52 -8.25 -4.81
C THR A 22 -4.74 -8.11 -3.92
N ASP A 23 -5.75 -8.95 -4.17
CA ASP A 23 -6.98 -9.05 -3.37
C ASP A 23 -7.70 -7.70 -3.18
N VAL A 24 -7.70 -6.89 -4.23
CA VAL A 24 -8.34 -5.56 -4.24
C VAL A 24 -9.86 -5.73 -4.18
N ASN A 25 -10.49 -5.05 -3.22
CA ASN A 25 -11.93 -4.93 -3.12
C ASN A 25 -12.30 -3.48 -2.82
N CYS A 26 -13.29 -2.96 -3.53
CA CYS A 26 -13.86 -1.64 -3.26
C CYS A 26 -12.81 -0.52 -3.15
N MET A 27 -11.79 -0.56 -4.01
CA MET A 27 -10.85 0.54 -4.23
C MET A 27 -11.17 1.23 -5.54
N TYR A 28 -10.89 2.53 -5.64
CA TYR A 28 -10.73 3.16 -6.95
C TYR A 28 -9.36 2.81 -7.53
N GLU A 29 -9.34 2.45 -8.81
CA GLU A 29 -8.14 2.09 -9.56
C GLU A 29 -8.07 2.88 -10.86
N ASN A 30 -6.88 3.00 -11.44
CA ASN A 30 -6.64 3.59 -12.77
C ASN A 30 -7.09 5.05 -12.90
N GLY A 31 -6.86 5.86 -11.85
CA GLY A 31 -7.15 7.30 -11.82
C GLY A 31 -8.60 7.65 -11.47
N GLY A 32 -9.44 6.67 -11.12
CA GLY A 32 -10.78 6.94 -10.59
C GLY A 32 -10.72 7.80 -9.33
N ASP A 33 -11.40 8.95 -9.32
CA ASP A 33 -11.33 9.97 -8.25
C ASP A 33 -9.89 10.40 -7.88
N GLY A 34 -8.94 10.24 -8.82
CA GLY A 34 -7.51 10.53 -8.63
C GLY A 34 -6.70 9.42 -7.95
N SER A 35 -7.32 8.28 -7.65
CA SER A 35 -6.69 7.11 -7.00
C SER A 35 -5.83 6.32 -7.99
N HIS A 36 -4.59 6.01 -7.59
CA HIS A 36 -3.61 5.30 -8.42
C HIS A 36 -2.96 4.12 -7.67
N LEU A 37 -3.79 3.18 -7.19
CA LEU A 37 -3.29 1.99 -6.49
C LEU A 37 -2.42 1.11 -7.42
N GLU A 38 -2.71 1.09 -8.72
CA GLU A 38 -2.00 0.31 -9.74
C GLU A 38 -0.51 0.67 -9.85
N TYR A 39 -0.10 1.85 -9.38
CA TYR A 39 1.30 2.26 -9.39
C TYR A 39 2.18 1.44 -8.45
N PHE A 40 1.58 0.74 -7.49
CA PHE A 40 2.28 -0.18 -6.59
C PHE A 40 2.25 -1.63 -7.08
N ASP A 41 1.59 -1.93 -8.21
CA ASP A 41 1.56 -3.28 -8.77
C ASP A 41 2.70 -3.52 -9.76
N ASN A 42 3.37 -4.67 -9.63
CA ASN A 42 4.60 -5.04 -10.37
C ASN A 42 5.67 -3.93 -10.36
N LEU A 43 5.68 -3.09 -9.32
CA LEU A 43 6.60 -1.97 -9.17
C LEU A 43 7.96 -2.47 -8.69
N LEU A 44 9.03 -2.05 -9.37
CA LEU A 44 10.41 -2.27 -8.94
C LEU A 44 10.88 -1.06 -8.13
N ILE A 45 11.31 -1.30 -6.89
CA ILE A 45 11.92 -0.29 -6.03
C ILE A 45 13.39 -0.65 -5.85
N GLY A 46 14.28 0.25 -6.25
CA GLY A 46 15.72 0.06 -6.15
C GLY A 46 16.21 -0.15 -4.71
N ALA A 47 17.44 -0.63 -4.56
CA ALA A 47 18.09 -0.68 -3.26
C ALA A 47 18.22 0.73 -2.65
N ASN A 48 17.97 0.87 -1.35
CA ASN A 48 18.04 2.15 -0.61
C ASN A 48 17.28 3.29 -1.30
N SER A 49 16.08 3.00 -1.79
CA SER A 49 15.24 3.97 -2.51
C SER A 49 13.79 3.87 -2.05
N HIS A 50 12.97 4.82 -2.49
CA HIS A 50 11.56 4.88 -2.14
C HIS A 50 10.74 5.20 -3.38
N TYR A 51 9.47 4.85 -3.33
CA TYR A 51 8.48 5.19 -4.34
C TYR A 51 7.27 5.87 -3.71
N PRO A 52 6.77 6.97 -4.30
CA PRO A 52 7.34 7.68 -5.46
C PRO A 52 8.62 8.44 -5.08
N ASP A 53 9.50 8.73 -6.04
CA ASP A 53 10.77 9.45 -5.81
C ASP A 53 10.56 10.81 -5.11
N SER A 54 9.41 11.44 -5.33
CA SER A 54 8.97 12.64 -4.64
C SER A 54 7.48 12.61 -4.35
N GLY A 55 7.06 13.15 -3.21
CA GLY A 55 5.66 13.22 -2.83
C GLY A 55 5.11 11.87 -2.38
N ARG A 56 3.84 11.61 -2.70
CA ARG A 56 3.10 10.40 -2.34
C ARG A 56 2.04 10.11 -3.41
N VAL A 57 1.63 8.85 -3.53
CA VAL A 57 0.56 8.46 -4.44
C VAL A 57 -0.76 8.44 -3.68
N TYR A 58 -1.79 9.07 -4.23
CA TYR A 58 -3.12 9.03 -3.64
C TYR A 58 -3.81 7.70 -3.97
N ILE A 59 -4.44 7.09 -2.98
CA ILE A 59 -5.30 5.91 -3.10
C ILE A 59 -6.62 6.17 -2.38
N GLU A 60 -7.73 5.62 -2.86
CA GLU A 60 -9.04 5.88 -2.26
C GLU A 60 -9.95 4.65 -2.21
N ALA A 61 -10.60 4.50 -1.05
CA ALA A 61 -11.68 3.56 -0.84
C ALA A 61 -12.92 3.98 -1.64
N LYS A 62 -13.45 3.09 -2.47
CA LYS A 62 -14.71 3.30 -3.18
C LYS A 62 -15.88 3.01 -2.25
N ASN A 63 -16.54 4.06 -1.75
CA ASN A 63 -17.69 3.92 -0.85
C ASN A 63 -19.01 4.28 -1.56
N SER A 64 -19.25 3.65 -2.72
CA SER A 64 -20.42 3.90 -3.58
C SER A 64 -20.89 2.63 -4.30
N GLY A 65 -22.16 2.62 -4.74
CA GLY A 65 -22.76 1.46 -5.39
C GLY A 65 -22.79 0.24 -4.48
N SER A 66 -22.36 -0.93 -4.99
CA SER A 66 -22.25 -2.16 -4.20
C SER A 66 -21.24 -2.06 -3.04
N CYS A 67 -20.29 -1.14 -3.14
CA CYS A 67 -19.25 -0.95 -2.12
C CYS A 67 -19.67 -0.06 -0.95
N PHE A 68 -20.92 0.41 -0.92
CA PHE A 68 -21.39 1.26 0.17
C PHE A 68 -21.45 0.53 1.53
N PHE A 69 -21.64 -0.79 1.51
CA PHE A 69 -21.75 -1.63 2.72
C PHE A 69 -20.54 -2.55 2.91
N GLU A 70 -19.49 -2.38 2.10
CA GLU A 70 -18.30 -3.24 2.14
C GLU A 70 -17.07 -2.42 2.51
N SER A 71 -16.17 -3.02 3.29
CA SER A 71 -14.86 -2.44 3.54
C SER A 71 -13.99 -2.50 2.28
N ALA A 72 -13.38 -1.37 1.96
CA ALA A 72 -12.31 -1.33 0.98
C ALA A 72 -11.07 -2.06 1.53
N LYS A 73 -10.40 -2.84 0.69
CA LYS A 73 -9.20 -3.58 1.08
C LYS A 73 -8.30 -3.86 -0.11
N PHE A 74 -7.02 -4.05 0.19
CA PHE A 74 -6.04 -4.56 -0.76
C PHE A 74 -4.89 -5.19 0.02
N ARG A 75 -4.02 -5.92 -0.68
CA ARG A 75 -2.76 -6.42 -0.14
C ARG A 75 -1.58 -5.89 -0.92
N LEU A 76 -0.49 -5.60 -0.21
CA LEU A 76 0.81 -5.31 -0.79
C LEU A 76 1.75 -6.47 -0.47
N LYS A 77 2.07 -7.28 -1.49
CA LYS A 77 3.09 -8.33 -1.40
C LYS A 77 4.44 -7.75 -1.83
N VAL A 78 5.49 -8.02 -1.05
CA VAL A 78 6.85 -7.59 -1.33
C VAL A 78 7.73 -8.82 -1.57
N THR A 79 8.49 -8.83 -2.66
CA THR A 79 9.42 -9.92 -3.00
C THR A 79 10.82 -9.39 -3.27
N ASP A 80 11.83 -10.19 -2.98
CA ASP A 80 13.19 -9.91 -3.43
C ASP A 80 13.25 -10.04 -4.97
N ASN A 81 13.79 -9.02 -5.64
CA ASN A 81 13.81 -9.00 -7.10
C ASN A 81 14.79 -10.02 -7.72
N SER A 82 15.82 -10.44 -6.97
CA SER A 82 16.88 -11.31 -7.48
C SER A 82 16.45 -12.77 -7.64
N ASN A 83 15.58 -13.25 -6.75
CA ASN A 83 15.19 -14.66 -6.67
C ASN A 83 13.67 -14.88 -6.54
N GLY A 84 12.88 -13.80 -6.46
CA GLY A 84 11.42 -13.87 -6.32
C GLY A 84 10.93 -14.35 -4.96
N ALA A 85 11.81 -14.49 -3.96
CA ALA A 85 11.43 -14.90 -2.63
C ALA A 85 10.49 -13.87 -1.98
N ILE A 86 9.43 -14.34 -1.33
CA ILE A 86 8.47 -13.47 -0.66
C ILE A 86 9.12 -12.96 0.64
N ILE A 87 9.27 -11.63 0.74
CA ILE A 87 9.74 -10.95 1.95
C ILE A 87 8.58 -10.86 2.95
N GLY A 88 7.40 -10.50 2.47
CA GLY A 88 6.18 -10.49 3.26
C GLY A 88 4.98 -9.94 2.49
N THR A 89 3.84 -9.91 3.16
CA THR A 89 2.60 -9.34 2.64
C THR A 89 1.90 -8.59 3.74
N VAL A 90 1.43 -7.38 3.43
CA VAL A 90 0.62 -6.55 4.31
C VAL A 90 -0.79 -6.44 3.72
N SER A 91 -1.82 -6.69 4.53
CA SER A 91 -3.21 -6.45 4.16
C SER A 91 -3.69 -5.15 4.77
N PHE A 92 -4.29 -4.29 3.94
CA PHE A 92 -4.87 -3.01 4.34
C PHE A 92 -6.39 -3.08 4.23
N SER A 93 -7.08 -2.40 5.14
CA SER A 93 -8.52 -2.23 5.09
C SER A 93 -8.95 -0.86 5.59
N ASP A 94 -9.95 -0.29 4.93
CA ASP A 94 -10.70 0.87 5.43
C ASP A 94 -11.82 0.40 6.36
N SER A 95 -11.89 0.97 7.56
CA SER A 95 -12.97 0.78 8.53
C SER A 95 -13.40 2.14 9.04
N ASP A 96 -14.65 2.52 8.77
CA ASP A 96 -15.25 3.77 9.23
C ASP A 96 -14.38 5.01 8.92
N ALA A 97 -13.92 5.13 7.68
CA ALA A 97 -13.02 6.19 7.23
C ALA A 97 -11.69 6.23 8.01
N ASN A 98 -11.14 5.06 8.31
CA ASN A 98 -9.80 4.90 8.87
C ASN A 98 -9.09 3.73 8.21
N TRP A 99 -7.86 3.96 7.79
CA TRP A 99 -6.99 2.91 7.26
C TRP A 99 -6.35 2.12 8.40
N ASN A 100 -6.30 0.80 8.22
CA ASN A 100 -5.76 -0.13 9.20
C ASN A 100 -4.93 -1.23 8.52
N VAL A 101 -3.96 -1.78 9.26
CA VAL A 101 -3.30 -3.03 8.88
C VAL A 101 -4.13 -4.20 9.40
N ALA A 102 -4.79 -4.91 8.51
CA ALA A 102 -5.56 -6.11 8.86
C ALA A 102 -4.65 -7.30 9.17
N SER A 103 -3.51 -7.41 8.49
CA SER A 103 -2.48 -8.42 8.78
C SER A 103 -1.13 -8.04 8.18
N ASN A 104 -0.06 -8.56 8.77
CA ASN A 104 1.30 -8.45 8.26
C ASN A 104 2.04 -9.77 8.50
N THR A 105 2.51 -10.41 7.45
CA THR A 105 3.15 -11.73 7.55
C THR A 105 4.61 -11.65 8.03
N ASN A 106 5.21 -10.46 8.06
CA ASN A 106 6.60 -10.27 8.48
C ASN A 106 6.78 -8.87 9.10
N PRO A 107 6.23 -8.62 10.30
CA PRO A 107 6.22 -7.28 10.92
C PRO A 107 7.60 -6.75 11.30
N ASP A 108 8.58 -7.62 11.53
CA ASP A 108 9.96 -7.21 11.85
C ASP A 108 10.70 -6.65 10.62
N VAL A 109 10.27 -7.03 9.41
CA VAL A 109 10.88 -6.59 8.14
C VAL A 109 10.00 -5.59 7.40
N LEU A 110 8.68 -5.74 7.45
CA LEU A 110 7.73 -4.82 6.82
C LEU A 110 7.11 -3.95 7.90
N ASN A 111 7.71 -2.79 8.17
CA ASN A 111 7.16 -1.81 9.09
C ASN A 111 6.11 -0.96 8.36
N VAL A 112 4.94 -0.78 8.97
CA VAL A 112 3.83 -0.02 8.40
C VAL A 112 3.42 1.06 9.39
N ASN A 113 3.48 2.32 8.95
CA ASN A 113 2.96 3.46 9.68
C ASN A 113 1.70 3.97 8.98
N ILE A 114 0.60 4.09 9.74
CA ILE A 114 -0.65 4.69 9.27
C ILE A 114 -1.01 5.85 10.19
N ASP A 115 -1.23 7.02 9.62
CA ASP A 115 -1.71 8.21 10.31
C ASP A 115 -3.06 8.63 9.72
N ASN A 116 -4.14 8.47 10.49
CA ASN A 116 -5.51 8.86 10.11
C ASN A 116 -5.92 10.23 10.70
N SER A 117 -5.00 11.01 11.28
CA SER A 117 -5.35 12.26 11.98
C SER A 117 -5.73 13.42 11.04
N GLY A 118 -5.43 13.30 9.75
CA GLY A 118 -5.71 14.31 8.73
C GLY A 118 -7.04 14.12 7.99
N HIS A 119 -7.30 15.04 7.06
CA HIS A 119 -8.44 14.93 6.12
C HIS A 119 -8.33 13.70 5.20
N GLN A 120 -7.11 13.21 5.00
CA GLN A 120 -6.76 11.98 4.29
C GLN A 120 -5.67 11.30 5.11
N ALA A 121 -5.64 9.97 5.12
CA ALA A 121 -4.62 9.23 5.83
C ALA A 121 -3.25 9.35 5.14
N THR A 122 -2.20 9.01 5.89
CA THR A 122 -0.89 8.69 5.31
C THR A 122 -0.57 7.24 5.59
N ILE A 123 -0.15 6.50 4.58
CA ILE A 123 0.34 5.12 4.71
C ILE A 123 1.79 5.08 4.24
N THR A 124 2.68 4.63 5.11
CA THR A 124 4.10 4.42 4.76
C THR A 124 4.48 2.99 5.06
N VAL A 125 4.92 2.27 4.03
CA VAL A 125 5.46 0.91 4.16
C VAL A 125 6.97 0.98 4.04
N THR A 126 7.70 0.48 5.03
CA THR A 126 9.16 0.42 5.03
C THR A 126 9.62 -1.03 5.06
N VAL A 127 10.38 -1.42 4.05
CA VAL A 127 11.12 -2.69 4.03
C VAL A 127 12.45 -2.46 4.75
N ALA A 128 12.63 -3.11 5.89
CA ALA A 128 13.83 -2.99 6.72
C ALA A 128 15.07 -3.51 5.98
N ALA A 129 16.23 -2.97 6.38
CA ALA A 129 17.52 -3.44 5.89
C ALA A 129 17.75 -4.91 6.25
N SER A 130 18.57 -5.59 5.44
CA SER A 130 18.99 -6.99 5.64
C SER A 130 20.50 -7.12 5.52
#